data_AF-A0A4Q5QWB6-F1
#
_entry.id   AF-A0A4Q5QWB6-F1
#
_cell.length_a   1.000
_cell.length_b   1.000
_cell.length_c   1.000
_cell.angle_alpha   90.00
_cell.angle_beta   90.00
_cell.angle_gamma   90.00
#
_symmetry.space_group_name_H-M   'P 1'
#
loop_
_entity.id
_entity.type
_entity.pdbx_description
1 polymer ?
#
loop_
_entity_poly.entity_id
_entity_poly.type
_entity_poly.pdbx_seq_one_letter_code
_entity_poly.pdbx_strand_id
1 'polypeptide(L)' 'MTYLDANATEPLRPEARAAVIDALGLVGNPSSIHGPGRAARQMLEGSRRVVAERYGAPVGG' A
#
# COMPACT_ATOMS: atom_id res chain seq x y z
N MET A 1 -8.03 9.26 -27.72
CA MET A 1 -6.61 9.68 -27.61
C MET A 1 -5.83 8.50 -27.07
N THR A 2 -4.75 8.10 -27.73
CA THR A 2 -3.91 6.96 -27.29
C THR A 2 -2.71 7.50 -26.53
N TYR A 3 -2.51 7.06 -25.29
CA TYR A 3 -1.37 7.47 -24.46
C TYR A 3 -0.18 6.54 -24.72
N LEU A 4 0.94 7.09 -25.20
CA LEU A 4 2.13 6.34 -25.65
C LEU A 4 3.40 6.75 -24.90
N ASP A 5 3.28 7.06 -23.61
CA ASP A 5 4.41 7.50 -22.76
C ASP A 5 4.41 6.81 -21.39
N ALA A 6 4.12 5.51 -21.37
CA ALA A 6 4.07 4.71 -20.14
C ALA A 6 5.42 4.68 -19.39
N ASN A 7 6.55 4.89 -20.08
CA ASN A 7 7.86 4.97 -19.46
C ASN A 7 8.04 6.25 -18.62
N ALA A 8 7.32 7.34 -18.92
CA ALA A 8 7.32 8.54 -18.08
C ALA A 8 6.44 8.35 -16.83
N THR A 9 5.22 7.88 -17.02
CA THR A 9 4.30 7.48 -15.94
C THR A 9 3.14 6.68 -16.51
N GLU A 10 2.46 5.92 -15.66
CA GLU A 10 1.22 5.23 -16.02
C GLU A 10 0.06 5.74 -15.18
N PRO A 11 -1.16 5.80 -15.74
CA PRO A 11 -2.37 5.96 -14.95
C PRO A 11 -2.44 4.90 -13.85
N LEU A 12 -2.79 5.32 -12.63
CA LEU A 12 -3.06 4.38 -11.53
C LEU A 12 -4.14 3.38 -11.96
N ARG A 13 -3.89 2.10 -11.66
CA ARG A 13 -4.90 1.05 -11.79
C ARG A 13 -6.10 1.39 -10.87
N PRO A 14 -7.35 1.16 -11.32
CA PRO A 14 -8.54 1.48 -10.51
C PRO A 14 -8.50 0.86 -9.10
N GLU A 15 -8.01 -0.38 -8.99
CA GLU A 15 -7.90 -1.11 -7.73
C GLU A 15 -6.87 -0.48 -6.80
N ALA A 16 -5.74 -0.01 -7.34
CA ALA A 16 -4.70 0.68 -6.57
C ALA A 16 -5.21 2.04 -6.07
N ARG A 17 -5.96 2.78 -6.90
CA ARG A 17 -6.60 4.03 -6.49
C ARG A 17 -7.60 3.81 -5.36
N ALA A 18 -8.45 2.78 -5.45
CA ALA A 18 -9.41 2.45 -4.40
C ALA A 18 -8.70 2.11 -3.08
N ALA A 19 -7.69 1.24 -3.12
CA ALA A 19 -6.92 0.87 -1.94
C ALA A 19 -6.25 2.07 -1.25
N VAL A 20 -5.72 3.03 -2.01
CA VAL A 20 -5.16 4.28 -1.46
C VAL A 20 -6.24 5.11 -0.77
N ILE A 21 -7.40 5.28 -1.40
CA ILE A 21 -8.51 6.07 -0.81
C ILE A 21 -8.99 5.41 0.49
N ASP A 22 -9.15 4.09 0.51
CA ASP A 22 -9.54 3.35 1.71
C ASP A 22 -8.49 3.49 2.82
N ALA A 23 -7.20 3.40 2.46
CA ALA A 23 -6.10 3.58 3.40
C ALA A 23 -6.04 5.01 3.98
N LEU A 24 -6.38 6.03 3.20
CA LEU A 24 -6.46 7.42 3.68
C LEU A 24 -7.57 7.64 4.71
N GLY A 25 -8.58 6.77 4.77
CA GLY A 25 -9.60 6.78 5.82
C GLY A 25 -9.13 6.23 7.16
N LEU A 26 -7.98 5.54 7.21
CA LEU A 26 -7.43 5.01 8.46
C LEU A 26 -6.76 6.12 9.28
N VAL A 27 -7.01 6.11 10.58
CA VAL A 27 -6.35 7.01 11.54
C VAL A 27 -5.29 6.28 12.34
N GLY A 28 -4.24 7.00 12.72
CA GLY A 28 -3.17 6.50 13.57
C GLY A 28 -1.85 6.31 12.82
N ASN A 29 -0.76 6.63 13.51
CA ASN A 29 0.59 6.38 13.02
C ASN A 29 0.94 4.90 13.24
N PRO A 30 1.41 4.13 12.23
CA PRO A 30 1.81 2.74 12.38
C PRO A 30 2.98 2.50 13.36
N SER A 31 3.68 3.55 13.80
CA SER A 31 4.69 3.46 14.87
C SER A 31 4.09 3.58 16.28
N SER A 32 2.84 4.00 16.43
CA SER A 32 2.19 4.18 17.72
C SER A 32 1.70 2.85 18.32
N ILE A 33 1.85 2.70 19.63
CA ILE A 33 1.42 1.48 20.36
C ILE A 33 -0.08 1.42 20.65
N HIS A 34 -0.81 2.53 20.54
CA HIS A 34 -2.25 2.59 20.81
C HIS A 34 -3.07 1.92 19.70
N GLY A 35 -4.34 1.60 19.98
CA GLY A 35 -5.22 0.81 19.10
C GLY A 35 -5.20 1.22 17.62
N PRO A 36 -5.48 2.49 17.28
CA PRO A 36 -5.44 2.96 15.89
C PRO A 36 -4.07 2.79 15.21
N GLY A 37 -2.98 3.01 15.95
CA GLY A 37 -1.62 2.83 15.43
C GLY A 37 -1.32 1.37 15.10
N ARG A 38 -1.76 0.44 15.95
CA ARG A 38 -1.64 -1.01 15.68
C ARG A 38 -2.45 -1.43 14.46
N ALA A 39 -3.64 -0.87 14.27
CA ALA A 39 -4.46 -1.14 13.07
C ALA A 39 -3.79 -0.62 11.79
N ALA A 40 -3.26 0.62 11.81
CA ALA A 40 -2.49 1.17 10.69
C ALA A 40 -1.24 0.33 10.39
N ARG A 41 -0.53 -0.14 11.42
CA ARG A 41 0.61 -1.05 11.28
C ARG A 41 0.21 -2.37 10.63
N GLN A 42 -0.90 -2.98 11.07
CA GLN A 42 -1.38 -4.24 10.51
C GLN A 42 -1.67 -4.12 9.01
N MET A 43 -2.32 -3.03 8.58
CA MET A 43 -2.57 -2.75 7.16
C MET A 43 -1.26 -2.58 6.38
N LEU A 44 -0.31 -1.79 6.90
CA LEU A 44 0.98 -1.56 6.26
C LEU A 44 1.80 -2.84 6.10
N GLU A 45 1.89 -3.65 7.17
CA GLU A 45 2.64 -4.92 7.14
C GLU A 45 1.97 -5.97 6.24
N GLY A 46 0.63 -5.99 6.18
CA GLY A 46 -0.10 -6.78 5.20
C GLY A 46 0.29 -6.41 3.77
N SER A 47 0.37 -5.10 3.46
CA SER A 47 0.79 -4.61 2.15
C SER A 47 2.24 -4.97 1.84
N ARG A 48 3.16 -4.86 2.81
CA ARG A 48 4.56 -5.28 2.65
C ARG A 48 4.67 -6.77 2.33
N ARG A 49 3.88 -7.62 2.98
CA ARG A 49 3.86 -9.06 2.71
C ARG A 49 3.46 -9.38 1.27
N VAL A 50 2.39 -8.76 0.78
CA VAL A 50 1.93 -8.96 -0.61
C VAL A 50 3.02 -8.59 -1.62
N VAL A 51 3.71 -7.47 -1.42
CA VAL A 51 4.83 -7.05 -2.28
C VAL A 51 6.00 -8.03 -2.15
N ALA A 52 6.38 -8.41 -0.94
CA ALA A 52 7.49 -9.32 -0.70
C ALA A 52 7.26 -10.70 -1.36
N GLU A 53 6.08 -11.29 -1.18
CA GLU A 53 5.69 -12.54 -1.81
C GLU A 53 5.75 -12.46 -3.34
N ARG A 54 5.30 -11.33 -3.92
CA ARG A 54 5.31 -11.12 -5.38
C ARG A 54 6.73 -11.10 -5.97
N TYR A 55 7.70 -10.60 -5.21
CA TYR A 55 9.08 -10.43 -5.66
C TYR A 55 10.07 -11.42 -5.03
N GLY A 56 9.59 -12.42 -4.28
CA GLY A 56 10.43 -13.41 -3.61
C GLY A 56 11.34 -12.82 -2.53
N ALA A 57 10.96 -11.67 -1.95
CA ALA A 57 11.68 -11.05 -0.86
C ALA A 57 11.25 -11.63 0.50
N PRO A 58 12.12 -11.61 1.53
CA PRO A 58 11.74 -12.02 2.87
C PRO A 58 10.61 -11.14 3.42
N VAL A 59 9.61 -11.79 4.03
CA VAL A 59 8.50 -11.13 4.71
C VAL A 59 8.94 -10.76 6.12
N GLY A 60 9.62 -9.62 6.26
CA GLY A 60 10.10 -9.09 7.55
C GLY A 60 11.56 -9.44 7.84
N GLY A 61 12.25 -8.50 8.50
CA GLY A 61 13.55 -8.73 9.14
C GLY A 61 13.39 -9.16 10.59
#